data_AF-A0A4Z2I0V4-F1
#
_entry.id   AF-A0A4Z2I0V4-F1
#
_cell.length_a   1.000
_cell.length_b   1.000
_cell.length_c   1.000
_cell.angle_alpha   90.00
_cell.angle_beta   90.00
_cell.angle_gamma   90.00
#
_symmetry.space_group_name_H-M   'P 1'
#
loop_
_entity.id
_entity.type
_entity.pdbx_description
1 polymer ?
#
loop_
_entity_poly.entity_id
_entity_poly.type
_entity_poly.pdbx_seq_one_letter_code
_entity_poly.pdbx_strand_id
1 'polypeptide(L)'
;MGCTLSTDDKAAQERSKMIDRNLRDDGEKAAREVKLLLLGAGESGKSTIVKQMKIIHEAGYSEEECKQYKAVVYSNTIQSIIAIIRAMGRLKIDFADPARADDARQLFVLAGSAEEGFMTGELAGVIQRLWKDGGVQACFSRSREYQLNDSAAYYLNDLDRISHGAYVPTQQDVLRTRVKTTGIVETHFTFKDLHFKMFDVGGQRSERKKWIHCFEGVTAIIFCVALSDYDLVLAEDEEMNRMHESMKLFDSICNNKWFTDTSIILFLNKKDLFEEKIKKSPLTICYPEYAGSNTYEEAAAYIQCQFEDLNKRKDTKEIYTHFTCATDTKNVQFVFDAVTDVIIKNNLKDCGLF
;
A
#
# COMPACT_ATOMS: atom_id res chain seq x y z
N MET A 1 14.13 -49.74 50.22
CA MET A 1 15.21 -48.83 49.78
C MET A 1 14.56 -47.63 49.12
N GLY A 2 14.78 -46.45 49.71
CA GLY A 2 14.08 -45.22 49.36
C GLY A 2 14.50 -44.70 47.98
N CYS A 3 13.51 -44.42 47.14
CA CYS A 3 13.66 -43.62 45.92
C CYS A 3 12.84 -42.35 46.11
N THR A 4 13.29 -41.49 47.02
CA THR A 4 12.87 -40.09 47.03
C THR A 4 13.57 -39.42 45.86
N LEU A 5 12.83 -39.18 44.76
CA LEU A 5 13.22 -38.23 43.70
C LEU A 5 13.81 -36.99 44.38
N SER A 6 15.01 -36.57 43.96
CA SER A 6 15.61 -35.36 44.51
C SER A 6 14.65 -34.18 44.29
N THR A 7 14.70 -33.20 45.17
CA THR A 7 13.90 -31.96 45.02
C THR A 7 14.13 -31.31 43.65
N ASP A 8 15.34 -31.46 43.11
CA ASP A 8 15.75 -30.95 41.82
C ASP A 8 15.12 -31.74 40.65
N ASP A 9 14.97 -33.06 40.77
CA ASP A 9 14.28 -33.89 39.77
C ASP A 9 12.78 -33.60 39.70
N LYS A 10 12.15 -33.37 40.86
CA LYS A 10 10.74 -32.95 40.92
C LYS A 10 10.55 -31.57 40.30
N ALA A 11 11.42 -30.62 40.64
CA ALA A 11 11.38 -29.28 40.06
C ALA A 11 11.65 -29.30 38.54
N ALA A 12 12.53 -30.19 38.06
CA ALA A 12 12.78 -30.38 36.63
C ALA A 12 11.56 -30.97 35.91
N GLN A 13 10.88 -31.96 36.50
CA GLN A 13 9.64 -32.51 35.94
C GLN A 13 8.50 -31.49 35.89
N GLU A 14 8.36 -30.63 36.91
CA GLU A 14 7.38 -29.55 36.90
C GLU A 14 7.70 -28.50 35.82
N ARG A 15 8.98 -28.12 35.67
CA ARG A 15 9.42 -27.25 34.56
C ARG A 15 9.16 -27.89 33.21
N SER A 16 9.45 -29.17 33.03
CA SER A 16 9.17 -29.90 31.79
C SER A 16 7.68 -29.89 31.46
N LYS A 17 6.81 -30.20 32.43
CA LYS A 17 5.35 -30.12 32.24
C LYS A 17 4.86 -28.72 31.90
N MET A 18 5.49 -27.68 32.47
CA MET A 18 5.16 -26.30 32.14
C MET A 18 5.59 -25.95 30.71
N ILE A 19 6.76 -26.41 30.27
CA ILE A 19 7.24 -26.27 28.89
C ILE A 19 6.30 -27.00 27.93
N ASP A 20 5.93 -28.25 28.21
CA ASP A 20 5.02 -29.03 27.37
C ASP A 20 3.65 -28.38 27.26
N ARG A 21 3.15 -27.81 28.36
CA ARG A 21 1.90 -27.04 28.36
C ARG A 21 2.02 -25.79 27.49
N ASN A 22 3.09 -25.01 27.64
CA ASN A 22 3.32 -23.82 26.82
C ASN A 22 3.46 -24.19 25.33
N LEU A 23 4.18 -25.26 25.00
CA LEU A 23 4.32 -25.75 23.63
C LEU A 23 2.98 -26.18 23.02
N ARG A 24 2.11 -26.80 23.83
CA ARG A 24 0.77 -27.17 23.39
C ARG A 24 -0.10 -25.93 23.16
N ASP A 25 -0.10 -24.99 24.09
CA ASP A 25 -0.88 -23.75 23.98
C ASP A 25 -0.40 -22.91 22.79
N ASP A 26 0.92 -22.84 22.54
CA ASP A 26 1.52 -22.18 21.38
C ASP A 26 1.21 -22.93 20.08
N GLY A 27 1.19 -24.27 20.10
CA GLY A 27 0.78 -25.09 18.98
C GLY A 27 -0.68 -24.89 18.59
N GLU A 28 -1.58 -24.80 19.58
CA GLU A 28 -3.01 -24.52 19.34
C GLU A 28 -3.23 -23.10 18.80
N LYS A 29 -2.47 -22.11 19.27
CA LYS A 29 -2.48 -20.74 18.70
C LYS A 29 -1.94 -20.71 17.28
N ALA A 30 -0.81 -21.37 17.03
CA ALA A 30 -0.19 -21.44 15.70
C ALA A 30 -1.11 -22.15 14.69
N ALA A 31 -1.87 -23.15 15.12
CA ALA A 31 -2.86 -23.83 14.28
C ALA A 31 -4.04 -22.94 13.87
N ARG A 32 -4.33 -21.86 14.62
CA ARG A 32 -5.39 -20.88 14.32
C ARG A 32 -4.85 -19.57 13.73
N GLU A 33 -3.55 -19.54 13.43
CA GLU A 33 -2.88 -18.37 12.89
C GLU A 33 -3.01 -18.33 11.37
N VAL A 34 -3.52 -17.23 10.85
CA VAL A 34 -3.65 -16.97 9.41
C VAL A 34 -2.52 -16.05 8.98
N LYS A 35 -1.61 -16.56 8.15
CA LYS A 35 -0.48 -15.79 7.62
C LYS A 35 -0.83 -15.21 6.26
N LEU A 36 -0.90 -13.89 6.17
CA LEU A 36 -1.19 -13.13 4.96
C LEU A 36 0.07 -12.44 4.44
N LEU A 37 0.40 -12.66 3.18
CA LEU A 37 1.53 -12.01 2.53
C LEU A 37 1.04 -10.95 1.54
N LEU A 38 1.38 -9.67 1.77
CA LEU A 38 1.06 -8.57 0.86
C LEU A 38 2.15 -8.42 -0.19
N LEU A 39 1.81 -8.67 -1.46
CA LEU A 39 2.72 -8.53 -2.59
C LEU A 39 2.20 -7.49 -3.58
N GLY A 40 3.07 -7.03 -4.49
CA GLY A 40 2.72 -6.07 -5.52
C GLY A 40 3.82 -5.03 -5.73
N ALA A 41 3.72 -4.30 -6.84
CA ALA A 41 4.70 -3.27 -7.22
C ALA A 41 4.83 -2.15 -6.16
N GLY A 42 5.88 -1.34 -6.27
CA GLY A 42 6.01 -0.13 -5.46
C GLY A 42 4.76 0.76 -5.60
N GLU A 43 4.33 1.38 -4.49
CA GLU A 43 3.18 2.29 -4.49
C GLU A 43 1.81 1.68 -4.86
N SER A 44 1.66 0.36 -4.90
CA SER A 44 0.37 -0.28 -5.20
C SER A 44 -0.67 -0.22 -4.07
N GLY A 45 -0.27 0.29 -2.89
CA GLY A 45 -1.15 0.48 -1.73
C GLY A 45 -1.07 -0.58 -0.63
N LYS A 46 -0.08 -1.49 -0.67
CA LYS A 46 0.15 -2.52 0.37
C LYS A 46 0.19 -1.94 1.79
N SER A 47 1.09 -1.00 2.05
CA SER A 47 1.23 -0.38 3.37
C SER A 47 -0.03 0.39 3.78
N THR A 48 -0.82 0.90 2.83
CA THR A 48 -2.11 1.52 3.14
C THR A 48 -3.12 0.48 3.63
N ILE A 49 -3.15 -0.71 3.04
CA ILE A 49 -4.00 -1.82 3.52
C ILE A 49 -3.60 -2.25 4.93
N VAL A 50 -2.30 -2.34 5.23
CA VAL A 50 -1.82 -2.65 6.59
C VAL A 50 -2.31 -1.60 7.60
N LYS A 51 -2.16 -0.31 7.25
CA LYS A 51 -2.67 0.78 8.10
C LYS A 51 -4.18 0.66 8.32
N GLN A 52 -4.94 0.22 7.32
CA GLN A 52 -6.38 -0.02 7.47
C GLN A 52 -6.68 -1.17 8.44
N MET A 53 -5.86 -2.23 8.50
CA MET A 53 -6.09 -3.32 9.47
C MET A 53 -6.02 -2.81 10.91
N LYS A 54 -5.12 -1.88 11.20
CA LYS A 54 -5.05 -1.19 12.50
C LYS A 54 -6.32 -0.35 12.78
N ILE A 55 -6.85 0.33 11.77
CA ILE A 55 -8.06 1.15 11.89
C ILE A 55 -9.31 0.30 12.11
N ILE A 56 -9.42 -0.82 11.39
CA ILE A 56 -10.65 -1.62 11.34
C ILE A 56 -10.70 -2.66 12.48
N HIS A 57 -9.56 -3.27 12.82
CA HIS A 57 -9.49 -4.42 13.72
C HIS A 57 -8.75 -4.16 15.04
N GLU A 58 -8.21 -2.95 15.23
CA GLU A 58 -7.64 -2.51 16.51
C GLU A 58 -8.31 -1.20 16.98
N ALA A 59 -7.60 -0.40 17.78
CA ALA A 59 -8.10 0.90 18.28
C ALA A 59 -7.88 2.06 17.29
N GLY A 60 -7.43 1.78 16.06
CA GLY A 60 -6.94 2.80 15.13
C GLY A 60 -5.69 3.51 15.64
N TYR A 61 -5.43 4.70 15.09
CA TYR A 61 -4.29 5.52 15.49
C TYR A 61 -4.66 6.49 16.61
N SER A 62 -3.91 6.45 17.71
CA SER A 62 -4.08 7.43 18.80
C SER A 62 -3.63 8.82 18.37
N GLU A 63 -3.98 9.86 19.14
CA GLU A 63 -3.53 11.22 18.85
C GLU A 63 -1.98 11.32 18.89
N GLU A 64 -1.34 10.64 19.83
CA GLU A 64 0.12 10.56 19.96
C GLU A 64 0.76 9.88 18.76
N GLU A 65 0.17 8.78 18.26
CA GLU A 65 0.65 8.11 17.06
C GLU A 65 0.47 9.01 15.83
N CYS A 66 -0.70 9.64 15.68
CA CYS A 66 -0.97 10.61 14.62
C CYS A 66 0.05 11.76 14.61
N LYS A 67 0.44 12.28 15.79
CA LYS A 67 1.49 13.31 15.91
C LYS A 67 2.84 12.85 15.33
N GLN A 68 3.19 11.56 15.43
CA GLN A 68 4.42 11.04 14.84
C GLN A 68 4.42 11.11 13.31
N TYR A 69 3.25 11.09 12.67
CA TYR A 69 3.12 11.25 11.21
C TYR A 69 3.19 12.70 10.74
N LYS A 70 3.19 13.70 11.64
CA LYS A 70 3.20 15.12 11.26
C LYS A 70 4.38 15.47 10.36
N ALA A 71 5.57 15.00 10.71
CA ALA A 71 6.77 15.20 9.89
C ALA A 71 6.67 14.55 8.52
N VAL A 72 6.06 13.36 8.44
CA VAL A 72 5.86 12.65 7.18
C VAL A 72 4.87 13.39 6.29
N VAL A 73 3.75 13.87 6.84
CA VAL A 73 2.76 14.68 6.10
C VAL A 73 3.42 15.94 5.54
N TYR A 74 4.19 16.67 6.35
CA TYR A 74 4.88 17.88 5.90
C TYR A 74 5.89 17.58 4.81
N SER A 75 6.73 16.54 5.01
CA SER A 75 7.69 16.09 4.01
C SER A 75 7.01 15.72 2.69
N ASN A 76 5.93 14.93 2.73
CA ASN A 76 5.17 14.57 1.54
C ASN A 76 4.55 15.79 0.83
N THR A 77 4.06 16.77 1.59
CA THR A 77 3.48 18.01 1.04
C THR A 77 4.54 18.83 0.31
N ILE A 78 5.67 19.10 0.97
CA ILE A 78 6.78 19.89 0.45
C ILE A 78 7.43 19.21 -0.76
N GLN A 79 7.67 17.89 -0.68
CA GLN A 79 8.22 17.13 -1.80
C GLN A 79 7.28 17.10 -3.00
N SER A 80 5.97 17.05 -2.78
CA SER A 80 4.98 17.06 -3.87
C SER A 80 5.02 18.36 -4.67
N ILE A 81 5.00 19.52 -3.99
CA ILE A 81 5.07 20.81 -4.69
C ILE A 81 6.44 21.00 -5.36
N ILE A 82 7.54 20.59 -4.72
CA ILE A 82 8.88 20.62 -5.35
C ILE A 82 8.92 19.78 -6.63
N ALA A 83 8.32 18.59 -6.62
CA ALA A 83 8.26 17.72 -7.79
C ALA A 83 7.52 18.39 -8.95
N ILE A 84 6.38 19.04 -8.67
CA ILE A 84 5.59 19.78 -9.67
C ILE A 84 6.39 20.96 -10.25
N ILE A 85 7.02 21.79 -9.41
CA ILE A 85 7.82 22.94 -9.88
C ILE A 85 9.03 22.48 -10.70
N ARG A 86 9.70 21.39 -10.32
CA ARG A 86 10.77 20.81 -11.15
C ARG A 86 10.25 20.29 -12.48
N ALA A 87 9.07 19.68 -12.50
CA ALA A 87 8.44 19.20 -13.71
C ALA A 87 8.05 20.33 -14.66
N MET A 88 7.61 21.49 -14.15
CA MET A 88 7.34 22.68 -14.98
C MET A 88 8.55 23.07 -15.83
N GLY A 89 9.75 23.10 -15.22
CA GLY A 89 10.99 23.42 -15.94
C GLY A 89 11.33 22.38 -17.03
N ARG A 90 11.08 21.09 -16.78
CA ARG A 90 11.31 20.02 -17.76
C ARG A 90 10.30 20.05 -18.91
N LEU A 91 9.03 20.27 -18.57
CA LEU A 91 7.91 20.31 -19.51
C LEU A 91 7.76 21.67 -20.21
N LYS A 92 8.60 22.64 -19.84
CA LYS A 92 8.59 24.03 -20.34
C LYS A 92 7.20 24.68 -20.18
N ILE A 93 6.63 24.54 -18.99
CA ILE A 93 5.36 25.16 -18.61
C ILE A 93 5.68 26.43 -17.83
N ASP A 94 5.25 27.57 -18.36
CA ASP A 94 5.41 28.85 -17.69
C ASP A 94 4.39 29.03 -16.56
N PHE A 95 4.73 29.86 -15.57
CA PHE A 95 3.78 30.32 -14.57
C PHE A 95 2.70 31.20 -15.23
N ALA A 96 1.46 31.11 -14.75
CA ALA A 96 0.41 32.01 -15.21
C ALA A 96 0.66 33.44 -14.70
N ASP A 97 1.13 33.58 -13.46
CA ASP A 97 1.64 34.83 -12.90
C ASP A 97 3.18 34.81 -12.83
N PRO A 98 3.89 35.66 -13.60
CA PRO A 98 5.36 35.72 -13.59
C PRO A 98 5.96 35.98 -12.20
N ALA A 99 5.24 36.61 -11.27
CA ALA A 99 5.72 36.83 -9.90
C ALA A 99 5.93 35.50 -9.14
N ARG A 100 5.29 34.40 -9.55
CA ARG A 100 5.48 33.07 -8.95
C ARG A 100 6.88 32.51 -9.17
N ALA A 101 7.66 33.06 -10.11
CA ALA A 101 9.06 32.68 -10.29
C ALA A 101 9.93 33.04 -9.06
N ASP A 102 9.59 34.09 -8.32
CA ASP A 102 10.24 34.41 -7.05
C ASP A 102 9.83 33.42 -5.95
N ASP A 103 8.53 33.08 -5.85
CA ASP A 103 8.04 32.07 -4.91
C ASP A 103 8.69 30.70 -5.15
N ALA A 104 8.85 30.30 -6.41
CA ALA A 104 9.51 29.03 -6.75
C ALA A 104 10.97 29.01 -6.26
N ARG A 105 11.70 30.12 -6.38
CA ARG A 105 13.06 30.25 -5.83
C ARG A 105 13.04 30.20 -4.30
N GLN A 106 12.12 30.92 -3.67
CA GLN A 106 11.95 30.91 -2.21
C GLN A 106 11.60 29.50 -1.69
N LEU A 107 10.74 28.76 -2.38
CA LEU A 107 10.37 27.39 -2.03
C LEU A 107 11.60 26.50 -1.89
N PHE A 108 12.51 26.53 -2.87
CA PHE A 108 13.73 25.70 -2.83
C PHE A 108 14.67 26.09 -1.68
N VAL A 109 14.79 27.38 -1.37
CA VAL A 109 15.62 27.85 -0.25
C VAL A 109 15.00 27.42 1.08
N LEU A 110 13.72 27.75 1.31
CA LEU A 110 13.02 27.47 2.55
C LEU A 110 12.90 25.96 2.82
N ALA A 111 12.62 25.16 1.79
CA ALA A 111 12.55 23.72 1.93
C ALA A 111 13.93 23.09 2.20
N GLY A 112 15.01 23.68 1.67
CA GLY A 112 16.38 23.23 1.94
C GLY A 112 16.84 23.52 3.37
N SER A 113 16.26 24.54 4.01
CA SER A 113 16.54 24.92 5.41
C SER A 113 15.48 24.45 6.41
N ALA A 114 14.42 23.77 5.96
CA ALA A 114 13.32 23.38 6.83
C ALA A 114 13.75 22.29 7.80
N GLU A 115 13.47 22.50 9.09
CA GLU A 115 13.62 21.46 10.11
C GLU A 115 12.61 20.33 9.88
N GLU A 116 13.04 19.09 10.08
CA GLU A 116 12.14 17.94 10.00
C GLU A 116 10.97 18.10 10.98
N GLY A 117 9.74 17.95 10.48
CA GLY A 117 8.55 18.06 11.34
C GLY A 117 7.98 19.45 11.50
N PHE A 118 8.56 20.48 10.89
CA PHE A 118 8.06 21.86 11.01
C PHE A 118 7.72 22.49 9.66
N MET A 119 6.55 23.12 9.57
CA MET A 119 6.13 23.92 8.41
C MET A 119 5.97 25.37 8.87
N THR A 120 6.87 26.24 8.40
CA THR A 120 6.79 27.67 8.73
C THR A 120 5.61 28.31 7.98
N GLY A 121 5.02 29.37 8.56
CA GLY A 121 3.95 30.12 7.90
C GLY A 121 4.38 30.76 6.58
N GLU A 122 5.66 31.15 6.49
CA GLU A 122 6.25 31.67 5.25
C GLU A 122 6.29 30.59 4.15
N LEU A 123 6.79 29.40 4.46
CA LEU A 123 6.84 28.27 3.53
C LEU A 123 5.42 27.87 3.09
N ALA A 124 4.48 27.78 4.03
CA ALA A 124 3.08 27.49 3.71
C ALA A 124 2.48 28.55 2.77
N GLY A 125 2.73 29.83 3.03
CA GLY A 125 2.27 30.92 2.18
C GLY A 125 2.84 30.85 0.75
N VAL A 126 4.13 30.52 0.61
CA VAL A 126 4.78 30.29 -0.70
C VAL A 126 4.11 29.14 -1.45
N ILE A 127 3.95 27.98 -0.79
CA ILE A 127 3.31 26.80 -1.39
C ILE A 127 1.87 27.11 -1.80
N GLN A 128 1.12 27.83 -0.98
CA GLN A 128 -0.28 28.18 -1.27
C GLN A 128 -0.40 29.05 -2.52
N ARG A 129 0.47 30.05 -2.69
CA ARG A 129 0.47 30.92 -3.86
C ARG A 129 0.87 30.17 -5.13
N LEU A 130 1.89 29.31 -5.03
CA LEU A 130 2.29 28.44 -6.14
C LEU A 130 1.16 27.48 -6.53
N TRP A 131 0.52 26.83 -5.56
CA TRP A 131 -0.55 25.86 -5.85
C TRP A 131 -1.76 26.49 -6.53
N LYS A 132 -2.05 27.77 -6.26
CA LYS A 132 -3.14 28.51 -6.91
C LYS A 132 -2.79 28.99 -8.34
N ASP A 133 -1.53 28.89 -8.76
CA ASP A 133 -1.12 29.33 -10.11
C ASP A 133 -1.64 28.40 -11.21
N GLY A 134 -2.13 28.99 -12.30
CA GLY A 134 -2.68 28.25 -13.43
C GLY A 134 -1.65 27.36 -14.15
N GLY A 135 -0.39 27.80 -14.24
CA GLY A 135 0.70 27.02 -14.81
C GLY A 135 1.08 25.82 -13.94
N VAL A 136 1.08 25.99 -12.62
CA VAL A 136 1.28 24.91 -11.65
C VAL A 136 0.16 23.87 -11.74
N GLN A 137 -1.10 24.31 -11.81
CA GLN A 137 -2.26 23.42 -12.00
C GLN A 137 -2.20 22.68 -13.35
N ALA A 138 -1.81 23.37 -14.43
CA ALA A 138 -1.60 22.75 -15.73
C ALA A 138 -0.50 21.67 -15.68
N CYS A 139 0.61 21.92 -14.98
CA CYS A 139 1.66 20.93 -14.77
C CYS A 139 1.20 19.74 -13.94
N PHE A 140 0.40 19.96 -12.90
CA PHE A 140 -0.20 18.90 -12.09
C PHE A 140 -1.14 18.01 -12.93
N SER A 141 -1.91 18.60 -13.87
CA SER A 141 -2.76 17.83 -14.79
C SER A 141 -1.98 16.89 -15.73
N ARG A 142 -0.69 17.19 -15.94
CA ARG A 142 0.27 16.37 -16.71
C ARG A 142 1.16 15.52 -15.81
N SER A 143 0.74 15.25 -14.58
CA SER A 143 1.50 14.48 -13.58
C SER A 143 1.91 13.08 -14.01
N ARG A 144 1.29 12.50 -15.06
CA ARG A 144 1.74 11.23 -15.64
C ARG A 144 3.13 11.28 -16.29
N GLU A 145 3.59 12.48 -16.67
CA GLU A 145 4.87 12.68 -17.38
C GLU A 145 6.07 12.77 -16.43
N TYR A 146 5.85 12.65 -15.11
CA TYR A 146 6.89 12.68 -14.09
C TYR A 146 6.46 11.90 -12.85
N GLN A 147 7.37 11.73 -11.90
CA GLN A 147 7.10 10.99 -10.67
C GLN A 147 6.47 11.93 -9.63
N LEU A 148 5.20 11.70 -9.29
CA LEU A 148 4.46 12.46 -8.28
C LEU A 148 3.72 11.51 -7.31
N ASN A 149 3.55 11.93 -6.06
CA ASN A 149 2.75 11.20 -5.08
C ASN A 149 1.25 11.38 -5.36
N ASP A 150 0.49 10.29 -5.38
CA ASP A 150 -0.98 10.30 -5.59
C ASP A 150 -1.72 11.20 -4.58
N SER A 151 -1.18 11.35 -3.37
CA SER A 151 -1.79 12.19 -2.32
C SER A 151 -1.41 13.67 -2.42
N ALA A 152 -0.69 14.10 -3.47
CA ALA A 152 -0.25 15.48 -3.64
C ALA A 152 -1.42 16.48 -3.57
N ALA A 153 -2.48 16.27 -4.36
CA ALA A 153 -3.64 17.16 -4.37
C ALA A 153 -4.36 17.18 -3.02
N TYR A 154 -4.49 16.03 -2.34
CA TYR A 154 -5.14 15.95 -1.04
C TYR A 154 -4.47 16.87 -0.02
N TYR A 155 -3.14 16.84 0.08
CA TYR A 155 -2.42 17.70 1.02
C TYR A 155 -2.36 19.16 0.56
N LEU A 156 -2.13 19.42 -0.73
CA LEU A 156 -2.00 20.79 -1.23
C LEU A 156 -3.32 21.56 -1.20
N ASN A 157 -4.46 20.88 -1.37
CA ASN A 157 -5.77 21.50 -1.24
C ASN A 157 -6.11 21.86 0.22
N ASP A 158 -5.63 21.07 1.18
CA ASP A 158 -5.87 21.27 2.63
C ASP A 158 -4.69 21.97 3.35
N LEU A 159 -3.87 22.71 2.61
CA LEU A 159 -2.64 23.29 3.15
C LEU A 159 -2.89 24.22 4.35
N ASP A 160 -4.01 24.94 4.38
CA ASP A 160 -4.39 25.83 5.50
C ASP A 160 -4.58 25.03 6.80
N ARG A 161 -5.20 23.84 6.74
CA ARG A 161 -5.37 22.93 7.88
C ARG A 161 -4.02 22.36 8.33
N ILE A 162 -3.20 21.95 7.37
CA ILE A 162 -1.92 21.26 7.59
C ILE A 162 -0.86 22.21 8.18
N SER A 163 -0.83 23.46 7.72
CA SER A 163 0.13 24.48 8.16
C SER A 163 -0.24 25.15 9.49
N HIS A 164 -1.42 24.85 10.06
CA HIS A 164 -1.83 25.40 11.34
C HIS A 164 -0.91 24.95 12.49
N GLY A 165 -0.56 25.86 13.41
CA GLY A 165 0.41 25.55 14.49
C GLY A 165 -0.03 24.39 15.40
N ALA A 166 -1.35 24.31 15.69
CA ALA A 166 -1.95 23.23 16.48
C ALA A 166 -2.36 22.00 15.63
N TYR A 167 -1.90 21.89 14.38
CA TYR A 167 -2.25 20.77 13.51
C TYR A 167 -1.82 19.43 14.11
N VAL A 168 -2.78 18.51 14.18
CA VAL A 168 -2.58 17.08 14.45
C VAL A 168 -3.12 16.30 13.25
N PRO A 169 -2.32 15.42 12.63
CA PRO A 169 -2.80 14.57 11.55
C PRO A 169 -4.02 13.75 11.94
N THR A 170 -4.95 13.60 11.02
CA THR A 170 -6.08 12.68 11.14
C THR A 170 -5.66 11.28 10.69
N GLN A 171 -6.48 10.26 10.99
CA GLN A 171 -6.26 8.92 10.45
C GLN A 171 -6.25 8.91 8.92
N GLN A 172 -7.02 9.79 8.28
CA GLN A 172 -7.03 9.92 6.82
C GLN A 172 -5.70 10.50 6.28
N ASP A 173 -5.08 11.42 7.01
CA ASP A 173 -3.74 11.90 6.69
C ASP A 173 -2.73 10.75 6.85
N VAL A 174 -2.80 10.00 7.94
CA VAL A 174 -1.93 8.83 8.19
C VAL A 174 -2.03 7.80 7.07
N LEU A 175 -3.24 7.46 6.60
CA LEU A 175 -3.46 6.54 5.48
C LEU A 175 -2.80 7.01 4.18
N ARG A 176 -2.81 8.32 3.94
CA ARG A 176 -2.28 8.96 2.72
C ARG A 176 -0.79 9.29 2.81
N THR A 177 -0.15 9.09 3.97
CA THR A 177 1.30 9.26 4.06
C THR A 177 2.03 8.20 3.25
N ARG A 178 3.02 8.65 2.50
CA ARG A 178 3.95 7.82 1.73
C ARG A 178 5.28 7.78 2.45
N VAL A 179 5.61 6.59 2.95
CA VAL A 179 6.94 6.22 3.44
C VAL A 179 7.38 5.02 2.61
N LYS A 180 8.61 5.06 2.08
CA LYS A 180 9.15 3.92 1.34
C LYS A 180 9.41 2.78 2.33
N THR A 181 8.63 1.71 2.22
CA THR A 181 8.83 0.49 3.00
C THR A 181 10.13 -0.20 2.59
N THR A 182 11.02 -0.41 3.56
CA THR A 182 12.27 -1.16 3.41
C THR A 182 12.23 -2.39 4.30
N GLY A 183 12.59 -3.55 3.75
CA GLY A 183 12.52 -4.81 4.48
C GLY A 183 11.10 -5.36 4.59
N ILE A 184 10.83 -6.02 5.72
CA ILE A 184 9.59 -6.74 6.03
C ILE A 184 9.03 -6.13 7.31
N VAL A 185 7.75 -5.75 7.27
CA VAL A 185 7.01 -5.29 8.45
C VAL A 185 5.93 -6.32 8.74
N GLU A 186 5.91 -6.84 9.96
CA GLU A 186 4.89 -7.77 10.45
C GLU A 186 3.86 -6.99 11.26
N THR A 187 2.57 -7.26 11.04
CA THR A 187 1.47 -6.68 11.80
C THR A 187 0.52 -7.79 12.24
N HIS A 188 0.09 -7.71 13.49
CA HIS A 188 -0.77 -8.71 14.11
C HIS A 188 -2.11 -8.07 14.41
N PHE A 189 -3.21 -8.77 14.14
CA PHE A 189 -4.53 -8.33 14.57
C PHE A 189 -5.43 -9.56 14.75
N THR A 190 -6.54 -9.38 15.46
CA THR A 190 -7.51 -10.46 15.69
C THR A 190 -8.83 -10.11 15.01
N PHE A 191 -9.40 -11.06 14.27
CA PHE A 191 -10.68 -10.88 13.59
C PHE A 191 -11.44 -12.22 13.51
N LYS A 192 -12.73 -12.23 13.88
CA LYS A 192 -13.56 -13.44 13.97
C LYS A 192 -12.88 -14.61 14.71
N ASP A 193 -12.26 -14.31 15.87
CA ASP A 193 -11.50 -15.26 16.70
C ASP A 193 -10.27 -15.92 16.02
N LEU A 194 -9.86 -15.40 14.86
CA LEU A 194 -8.62 -15.79 14.18
C LEU A 194 -7.54 -14.76 14.43
N HIS A 195 -6.32 -15.25 14.61
CA HIS A 195 -5.14 -14.40 14.73
C HIS A 195 -4.49 -14.24 13.36
N PHE A 196 -4.47 -13.02 12.85
CA PHE A 196 -3.84 -12.70 11.58
C PHE A 196 -2.42 -12.20 11.79
N LYS A 197 -1.49 -12.73 11.01
CA LYS A 197 -0.15 -12.19 10.81
C LYS A 197 -0.03 -11.70 9.38
N MET A 198 0.06 -10.40 9.21
CA MET A 198 0.18 -9.77 7.90
C MET A 198 1.61 -9.27 7.68
N PHE A 199 2.22 -9.69 6.57
CA PHE A 199 3.57 -9.32 6.18
C PHE A 199 3.53 -8.30 5.03
N ASP A 200 3.95 -7.06 5.30
CA ASP A 200 4.15 -6.02 4.30
C ASP A 200 5.62 -5.97 3.88
N VAL A 201 5.87 -6.22 2.61
CA VAL A 201 7.21 -6.21 2.03
C VAL A 201 7.39 -5.05 1.07
N GLY A 202 8.61 -4.52 1.01
CA GLY A 202 8.96 -3.48 0.04
C GLY A 202 8.67 -3.92 -1.41
N GLY A 203 7.92 -3.10 -2.16
CA GLY A 203 7.48 -3.40 -3.53
C GLY A 203 8.48 -3.11 -4.66
N GLN A 204 9.52 -2.33 -4.35
CA GLN A 204 10.53 -1.89 -5.32
C GLN A 204 11.46 -3.04 -5.71
N ARG A 205 12.06 -2.99 -6.91
CA ARG A 205 12.89 -4.10 -7.43
C ARG A 205 14.02 -4.45 -6.48
N SER A 206 14.63 -3.46 -5.83
CA SER A 206 15.71 -3.66 -4.84
C SER A 206 15.30 -4.48 -3.61
N GLU A 207 14.02 -4.44 -3.23
CA GLU A 207 13.51 -5.07 -2.00
C GLU A 207 13.04 -6.52 -2.24
N ARG A 208 12.74 -6.90 -3.49
CA ARG A 208 12.08 -8.19 -3.80
C ARG A 208 12.89 -9.43 -3.44
N LYS A 209 14.23 -9.31 -3.38
CA LYS A 209 15.11 -10.41 -2.94
C LYS A 209 14.84 -10.86 -1.50
N LYS A 210 14.25 -9.99 -0.67
CA LYS A 210 13.94 -10.26 0.75
C LYS A 210 12.63 -11.03 0.92
N TRP A 211 11.79 -11.11 -0.11
CA TRP A 211 10.44 -11.68 0.00
C TRP A 211 10.44 -13.17 0.33
N ILE A 212 11.45 -13.90 -0.13
CA ILE A 212 11.58 -15.35 0.09
C ILE A 212 11.57 -15.72 1.59
N HIS A 213 11.98 -14.80 2.47
CA HIS A 213 11.97 -15.01 3.91
C HIS A 213 10.56 -15.04 4.53
N CYS A 214 9.52 -14.68 3.76
CA CYS A 214 8.14 -14.66 4.21
C CYS A 214 7.27 -15.72 3.51
N PHE A 215 7.83 -16.58 2.64
CA PHE A 215 7.04 -17.47 1.80
C PHE A 215 6.58 -18.74 2.52
N GLU A 216 7.25 -19.12 3.60
CA GLU A 216 6.95 -20.36 4.31
C GLU A 216 5.67 -20.25 5.14
N GLY A 217 4.75 -21.21 4.94
CA GLY A 217 3.52 -21.33 5.70
C GLY A 217 2.52 -20.19 5.47
N VAL A 218 2.60 -19.48 4.35
CA VAL A 218 1.62 -18.45 3.98
C VAL A 218 0.28 -19.10 3.66
N THR A 219 -0.77 -18.67 4.36
CA THR A 219 -2.14 -19.13 4.15
C THR A 219 -2.70 -18.56 2.85
N ALA A 220 -2.52 -17.26 2.62
CA ALA A 220 -2.98 -16.59 1.42
C ALA A 220 -2.10 -15.39 1.04
N ILE A 221 -2.05 -15.10 -0.25
CA ILE A 221 -1.37 -13.93 -0.81
C ILE A 221 -2.43 -12.88 -1.16
N ILE A 222 -2.20 -11.65 -0.73
CA ILE A 222 -2.93 -10.48 -1.21
C ILE A 222 -2.01 -9.73 -2.17
N PHE A 223 -2.30 -9.82 -3.47
CA PHE A 223 -1.53 -9.13 -4.50
C PHE A 223 -2.20 -7.80 -4.86
N CYS A 224 -1.52 -6.68 -4.61
CA CYS A 224 -2.04 -5.34 -4.84
C CYS A 224 -1.53 -4.78 -6.17
N VAL A 225 -2.47 -4.41 -7.04
CA VAL A 225 -2.26 -3.71 -8.32
C VAL A 225 -2.81 -2.30 -8.20
N ALA A 226 -2.07 -1.30 -8.67
CA ALA A 226 -2.61 0.05 -8.83
C ALA A 226 -3.24 0.19 -10.21
N LEU A 227 -4.57 0.32 -10.29
CA LEU A 227 -5.27 0.53 -11.56
C LEU A 227 -4.85 1.83 -12.24
N SER A 228 -4.59 2.88 -11.47
CA SER A 228 -4.18 4.20 -11.94
C SER A 228 -2.80 4.27 -12.60
N ASP A 229 -2.03 3.18 -12.58
CA ASP A 229 -0.64 3.14 -13.02
C ASP A 229 -0.49 2.78 -14.52
N TYR A 230 -1.59 2.54 -15.24
CA TYR A 230 -1.60 2.11 -16.64
C TYR A 230 -0.89 3.07 -17.61
N ASP A 231 -0.85 4.37 -17.33
CA ASP A 231 -0.19 5.38 -18.16
C ASP A 231 1.06 5.97 -17.49
N LEU A 232 1.62 5.27 -16.49
CA LEU A 232 2.83 5.68 -15.75
C LEU A 232 4.01 4.76 -16.08
N VAL A 233 5.22 5.32 -15.94
CA VAL A 233 6.49 4.57 -16.00
C VAL A 233 7.11 4.40 -14.61
N LEU A 234 7.94 3.37 -14.43
CA LEU A 234 8.61 3.12 -13.16
C LEU A 234 9.57 4.26 -12.82
N ALA A 235 9.69 4.57 -11.53
CA ALA A 235 10.72 5.48 -11.04
C ALA A 235 12.14 4.90 -11.19
N GLU A 236 12.25 3.57 -11.21
CA GLU A 236 13.51 2.83 -11.34
C GLU A 236 13.95 2.66 -12.81
N ASP A 237 13.02 2.89 -13.77
CA ASP A 237 13.17 2.53 -15.19
C ASP A 237 12.13 3.30 -16.02
N GLU A 238 12.53 4.42 -16.64
CA GLU A 238 11.63 5.35 -17.33
C GLU A 238 11.07 4.80 -18.66
N GLU A 239 11.55 3.65 -19.14
CA GLU A 239 11.02 2.97 -20.34
C GLU A 239 9.95 1.92 -19.99
N MET A 240 9.96 1.42 -18.76
CA MET A 240 9.08 0.34 -18.33
C MET A 240 7.77 0.90 -17.75
N ASN A 241 6.66 0.60 -18.42
CA ASN A 241 5.32 0.90 -17.93
C ASN A 241 5.03 0.15 -16.60
N ARG A 242 4.44 0.84 -15.63
CA ARG A 242 4.18 0.32 -14.28
C ARG A 242 3.18 -0.83 -14.26
N MET A 243 2.13 -0.78 -15.08
CA MET A 243 1.13 -1.84 -15.17
C MET A 243 1.74 -3.12 -15.77
N HIS A 244 2.53 -3.00 -16.84
CA HIS A 244 3.28 -4.13 -17.40
C HIS A 244 4.25 -4.76 -16.39
N GLU A 245 4.92 -3.94 -15.57
CA GLU A 245 5.78 -4.47 -14.48
C GLU A 245 4.95 -5.21 -13.43
N SER A 246 3.80 -4.67 -13.07
CA SER A 246 2.87 -5.32 -12.13
C SER A 246 2.37 -6.67 -12.66
N MET A 247 2.06 -6.76 -13.96
CA MET A 247 1.68 -8.00 -14.63
C MET A 247 2.82 -9.02 -14.66
N LYS A 248 4.05 -8.62 -15.04
CA LYS A 248 5.23 -9.50 -15.01
C LYS A 248 5.48 -10.04 -13.60
N LEU A 249 5.35 -9.17 -12.61
CA LEU A 249 5.48 -9.55 -11.21
C LEU A 249 4.39 -10.55 -10.81
N PHE A 250 3.14 -10.30 -11.18
CA PHE A 250 2.01 -11.18 -10.88
C PHE A 250 2.18 -12.56 -11.51
N ASP A 251 2.54 -12.65 -12.80
CA ASP A 251 2.84 -13.91 -13.49
C ASP A 251 3.91 -14.71 -12.72
N SER A 252 4.97 -14.04 -12.27
CA SER A 252 6.05 -14.70 -11.51
C SER A 252 5.61 -15.26 -10.16
N ILE A 253 4.63 -14.62 -9.50
CA ILE A 253 4.10 -15.03 -8.18
C ILE A 253 3.02 -16.10 -8.35
N CYS A 254 2.03 -15.85 -9.21
CA CYS A 254 0.91 -16.75 -9.45
C CYS A 254 1.38 -18.13 -9.91
N ASN A 255 2.42 -18.16 -10.75
CA ASN A 255 2.99 -19.37 -11.33
C ASN A 255 4.24 -19.87 -10.59
N ASN A 256 4.55 -19.33 -9.40
CA ASN A 256 5.64 -19.82 -8.58
C ASN A 256 5.34 -21.21 -8.00
N LYS A 257 6.37 -22.05 -7.88
CA LYS A 257 6.25 -23.40 -7.29
C LYS A 257 5.94 -23.33 -5.78
N TRP A 258 6.47 -22.33 -5.08
CA TRP A 258 6.22 -22.11 -3.65
C TRP A 258 4.76 -21.79 -3.35
N PHE A 259 4.01 -21.30 -4.34
CA PHE A 259 2.61 -20.87 -4.18
C PHE A 259 1.64 -21.71 -5.01
N THR A 260 1.97 -22.97 -5.25
CA THR A 260 1.13 -23.86 -6.06
C THR A 260 -0.26 -24.00 -5.46
N ASP A 261 -0.33 -24.27 -4.15
CA ASP A 261 -1.59 -24.50 -3.43
C ASP A 261 -2.03 -23.27 -2.60
N THR A 262 -1.25 -22.19 -2.63
CA THR A 262 -1.57 -20.95 -1.90
C THR A 262 -2.65 -20.16 -2.61
N SER A 263 -3.73 -19.83 -1.88
CA SER A 263 -4.80 -18.96 -2.36
C SER A 263 -4.27 -17.56 -2.72
N ILE A 264 -4.72 -17.00 -3.84
CA ILE A 264 -4.36 -15.64 -4.27
C ILE A 264 -5.62 -14.78 -4.33
N ILE A 265 -5.56 -13.67 -3.60
CA ILE A 265 -6.52 -12.58 -3.67
C ILE A 265 -5.88 -11.44 -4.44
N LEU A 266 -6.54 -10.96 -5.48
CA LEU A 266 -6.08 -9.87 -6.33
C LEU A 266 -6.84 -8.58 -5.98
N PHE A 267 -6.13 -7.60 -5.45
CA PHE A 267 -6.67 -6.27 -5.19
C PHE A 267 -6.33 -5.34 -6.35
N LEU A 268 -7.34 -4.97 -7.11
CA LEU A 268 -7.30 -3.92 -8.12
C LEU A 268 -7.58 -2.58 -7.42
N ASN A 269 -6.53 -2.00 -6.86
CA ASN A 269 -6.56 -0.84 -5.98
C ASN A 269 -6.52 0.49 -6.74
N LYS A 270 -6.78 1.59 -6.02
CA LYS A 270 -6.85 2.96 -6.54
C LYS A 270 -7.93 3.13 -7.62
N LYS A 271 -9.05 2.42 -7.45
CA LYS A 271 -10.18 2.49 -8.40
C LYS A 271 -10.73 3.92 -8.56
N ASP A 272 -10.68 4.70 -7.48
CA ASP A 272 -11.07 6.10 -7.43
C ASP A 272 -10.19 6.99 -8.32
N LEU A 273 -8.88 6.79 -8.27
CA LEU A 273 -7.94 7.51 -9.12
C LEU A 273 -8.05 7.05 -10.58
N PHE A 274 -8.28 5.76 -10.80
CA PHE A 274 -8.49 5.21 -12.13
C PHE A 274 -9.74 5.76 -12.81
N GLU A 275 -10.87 5.84 -12.09
CA GLU A 275 -12.14 6.37 -12.58
C GLU A 275 -12.01 7.82 -13.08
N GLU A 276 -11.25 8.66 -12.38
CA GLU A 276 -10.98 10.04 -12.83
C GLU A 276 -9.98 10.11 -13.98
N LYS A 277 -8.99 9.22 -14.01
CA LYS A 277 -7.90 9.24 -15.00
C LYS A 277 -8.34 8.74 -16.37
N ILE A 278 -9.18 7.69 -16.42
CA ILE A 278 -9.63 7.06 -17.67
C ILE A 278 -10.44 8.02 -18.54
N LYS A 279 -11.10 9.01 -17.93
CA LYS A 279 -11.82 10.10 -18.62
C LYS A 279 -10.90 10.98 -19.48
N LYS A 280 -9.58 11.00 -19.20
CA LYS A 280 -8.60 11.91 -19.82
C LYS A 280 -7.48 11.19 -20.55
N SER A 281 -7.09 10.01 -20.10
CA SER A 281 -5.95 9.24 -20.60
C SER A 281 -6.45 7.86 -21.06
N PRO A 282 -6.41 7.54 -22.36
CA PRO A 282 -7.01 6.30 -22.87
C PRO A 282 -6.23 5.06 -22.43
N LEU A 283 -6.93 3.94 -22.22
CA LEU A 283 -6.30 2.68 -21.81
C LEU A 283 -5.30 2.14 -22.85
N THR A 284 -5.45 2.54 -24.11
CA THR A 284 -4.59 2.15 -25.24
C THR A 284 -3.13 2.56 -25.10
N ILE A 285 -2.80 3.43 -24.15
CA ILE A 285 -1.40 3.73 -23.77
C ILE A 285 -0.71 2.50 -23.19
N CYS A 286 -1.43 1.72 -22.39
CA CYS A 286 -0.92 0.48 -21.83
C CYS A 286 -1.18 -0.70 -22.76
N TYR A 287 -2.39 -0.76 -23.34
CA TYR A 287 -2.86 -1.89 -24.13
C TYR A 287 -3.29 -1.43 -25.54
N PRO A 288 -2.36 -1.28 -26.50
CA PRO A 288 -2.68 -0.79 -27.85
C PRO A 288 -3.79 -1.58 -28.56
N GLU A 289 -3.95 -2.84 -28.21
CA GLU A 289 -4.97 -3.78 -28.71
C GLU A 289 -6.35 -3.62 -28.06
N TYR A 290 -6.48 -2.79 -27.01
CA TYR A 290 -7.76 -2.55 -26.35
C TYR A 290 -8.74 -1.84 -27.30
N ALA A 291 -9.82 -2.55 -27.65
CA ALA A 291 -10.85 -2.06 -28.56
C ALA A 291 -12.12 -1.57 -27.84
N GLY A 292 -12.15 -1.64 -26.51
CA GLY A 292 -13.29 -1.23 -25.70
C GLY A 292 -13.41 0.28 -25.52
N SER A 293 -14.48 0.73 -24.88
CA SER A 293 -14.67 2.13 -24.53
C SER A 293 -13.75 2.57 -23.38
N ASN A 294 -13.41 3.85 -23.31
CA ASN A 294 -12.66 4.43 -22.18
C ASN A 294 -13.57 4.72 -20.97
N THR A 295 -14.53 3.84 -20.69
CA THR A 295 -15.37 3.90 -19.49
C THR A 295 -14.70 3.16 -18.35
N TYR A 296 -15.02 3.53 -17.09
CA TYR A 296 -14.46 2.86 -15.93
C TYR A 296 -14.77 1.36 -15.95
N GLU A 297 -16.03 1.00 -16.20
CA GLU A 297 -16.53 -0.37 -16.11
C GLU A 297 -15.83 -1.30 -17.09
N GLU A 298 -15.75 -0.91 -18.37
CA GLU A 298 -15.17 -1.76 -19.41
C GLU A 298 -13.64 -1.84 -19.29
N ALA A 299 -12.99 -0.71 -19.01
CA ALA A 299 -11.53 -0.66 -18.86
C ALA A 299 -11.06 -1.41 -17.60
N ALA A 300 -11.79 -1.29 -16.49
CA ALA A 300 -11.50 -2.01 -15.25
C ALA A 300 -11.69 -3.53 -15.42
N ALA A 301 -12.77 -3.95 -16.08
CA ALA A 301 -13.02 -5.35 -16.40
C ALA A 301 -11.93 -5.91 -17.34
N TYR A 302 -11.48 -5.12 -18.32
CA TYR A 302 -10.38 -5.53 -19.19
C TYR A 302 -9.08 -5.76 -18.41
N ILE A 303 -8.68 -4.82 -17.56
CA ILE A 303 -7.49 -4.98 -16.71
C ILE A 303 -7.64 -6.22 -15.81
N GLN A 304 -8.81 -6.44 -15.21
CA GLN A 304 -9.07 -7.65 -14.43
C GLN A 304 -8.80 -8.92 -15.25
N CYS A 305 -9.39 -9.04 -16.44
CA CYS A 305 -9.17 -10.18 -17.32
C CYS A 305 -7.68 -10.37 -17.65
N GLN A 306 -6.95 -9.28 -17.93
CA GLN A 306 -5.52 -9.34 -18.22
C GLN A 306 -4.71 -9.96 -17.08
N PHE A 307 -5.06 -9.71 -15.81
CA PHE A 307 -4.39 -10.36 -14.68
C PHE A 307 -4.85 -11.80 -14.46
N GLU A 308 -6.15 -12.07 -14.55
CA GLU A 308 -6.70 -13.42 -14.38
C GLU A 308 -6.19 -14.40 -15.45
N ASP A 309 -5.95 -13.91 -16.67
CA ASP A 309 -5.39 -14.67 -17.78
C ASP A 309 -3.91 -15.08 -17.58
N LEU A 310 -3.17 -14.43 -16.68
CA LEU A 310 -1.81 -14.82 -16.33
C LEU A 310 -1.74 -16.10 -15.48
N ASN A 311 -2.88 -16.54 -14.92
CA ASN A 311 -2.93 -17.78 -14.18
C ASN A 311 -2.87 -18.98 -15.12
N LYS A 312 -1.77 -19.74 -15.08
CA LYS A 312 -1.60 -20.95 -15.92
C LYS A 312 -2.30 -22.19 -15.35
N ARG A 313 -2.92 -22.07 -14.17
CA ARG A 313 -3.56 -23.16 -13.42
C ARG A 313 -5.01 -22.83 -13.08
N LYS A 314 -5.76 -22.27 -14.03
CA LYS A 314 -7.16 -21.83 -13.84
C LYS A 314 -8.09 -22.93 -13.29
N ASP A 315 -7.82 -24.18 -13.64
CA ASP A 315 -8.66 -25.31 -13.22
C ASP A 315 -8.47 -25.71 -11.75
N THR A 316 -7.31 -25.41 -11.16
CA THR A 316 -6.96 -25.84 -9.80
C THR A 316 -6.70 -24.69 -8.84
N LYS A 317 -6.55 -23.48 -9.35
CA LYS A 317 -6.22 -22.29 -8.56
C LYS A 317 -7.12 -21.14 -8.99
N GLU A 318 -8.03 -20.76 -8.12
CA GLU A 318 -8.89 -19.60 -8.33
C GLU A 318 -8.18 -18.32 -7.86
N ILE A 319 -8.39 -17.21 -8.57
CA ILE A 319 -7.96 -15.87 -8.16
C ILE A 319 -9.20 -15.10 -7.72
N TYR A 320 -9.19 -14.63 -6.47
CA TYR A 320 -10.29 -13.84 -5.94
C TYR A 320 -10.03 -12.35 -6.17
N THR A 321 -10.66 -11.78 -7.19
CA THR A 321 -10.44 -10.38 -7.59
C THR A 321 -11.40 -9.42 -6.90
N HIS A 322 -10.88 -8.33 -6.34
CA HIS A 322 -11.65 -7.26 -5.73
C HIS A 322 -11.15 -5.87 -6.16
N PHE A 323 -12.09 -5.01 -6.55
CA PHE A 323 -11.83 -3.59 -6.78
C PHE A 323 -11.79 -2.83 -5.45
N THR A 324 -10.65 -2.21 -5.17
CA THR A 324 -10.37 -1.58 -3.87
C THR A 324 -10.02 -0.10 -3.99
N CYS A 325 -10.38 0.66 -2.97
CA CYS A 325 -9.81 1.95 -2.66
C CYS A 325 -9.21 1.85 -1.26
N ALA A 326 -7.90 1.64 -1.15
CA ALA A 326 -7.24 1.45 0.14
C ALA A 326 -7.37 2.66 1.07
N THR A 327 -7.74 3.85 0.57
CA THR A 327 -8.00 5.04 1.39
C THR A 327 -9.46 5.18 1.85
N ASP A 328 -10.33 4.26 1.45
CA ASP A 328 -11.71 4.14 1.91
C ASP A 328 -11.84 2.97 2.89
N THR A 329 -11.96 3.30 4.18
CA THR A 329 -12.06 2.32 5.26
C THR A 329 -13.26 1.38 5.11
N LYS A 330 -14.41 1.86 4.63
CA LYS A 330 -15.60 1.01 4.45
C LYS A 330 -15.39 0.01 3.34
N ASN A 331 -14.79 0.45 2.23
CA ASN A 331 -14.47 -0.43 1.12
C ASN A 331 -13.47 -1.52 1.53
N VAL A 332 -12.41 -1.16 2.25
CA VAL A 332 -11.41 -2.14 2.72
C VAL A 332 -12.03 -3.13 3.73
N GLN A 333 -12.85 -2.65 4.66
CA GLN A 333 -13.54 -3.52 5.61
C GLN A 333 -14.41 -4.56 4.89
N PHE A 334 -15.27 -4.12 3.97
CA PHE A 334 -16.14 -5.02 3.21
C PHE A 334 -15.34 -6.05 2.39
N VAL A 335 -14.27 -5.62 1.72
CA VAL A 335 -13.43 -6.52 0.93
C VAL A 335 -12.69 -7.50 1.83
N PHE A 336 -12.17 -7.06 2.97
CA PHE A 336 -11.45 -7.92 3.90
C PHE A 336 -12.36 -8.96 4.56
N ASP A 337 -13.60 -8.60 4.88
CA ASP A 337 -14.62 -9.52 5.37
C ASP A 337 -14.88 -10.65 4.35
N ALA A 338 -15.05 -10.30 3.07
CA ALA A 338 -15.27 -11.26 1.99
C ALA A 338 -14.05 -12.17 1.79
N VAL A 339 -12.85 -11.61 1.82
CA VAL A 339 -11.58 -12.34 1.71
C VAL A 339 -11.40 -13.32 2.88
N THR A 340 -11.74 -12.90 4.10
CA THR A 340 -11.67 -13.73 5.29
C THR A 340 -12.58 -14.95 5.17
N ASP A 341 -13.79 -14.77 4.66
CA ASP A 341 -14.74 -15.88 4.48
C ASP A 341 -14.23 -16.91 3.45
N VAL A 342 -13.51 -16.47 2.41
CA VAL A 342 -12.87 -17.36 1.43
C VAL A 342 -11.71 -18.13 2.07
N ILE A 343 -10.83 -17.44 2.80
CA ILE A 343 -9.68 -18.05 3.47
C ILE A 343 -10.15 -19.10 4.48
N ILE A 344 -11.18 -18.79 5.28
CA ILE A 344 -11.76 -19.72 6.25
C ILE A 344 -12.32 -20.96 5.54
N LYS A 345 -13.07 -20.78 4.45
CA LYS A 345 -13.63 -21.91 3.68
C LYS A 345 -12.53 -22.83 3.15
N ASN A 346 -11.44 -22.28 2.62
CA ASN A 346 -10.34 -23.07 2.09
C ASN A 346 -9.57 -23.81 3.20
N ASN A 347 -9.26 -23.12 4.32
CA ASN A 347 -8.64 -23.77 5.48
C ASN A 347 -9.50 -24.90 6.07
N LEU A 348 -10.83 -24.73 6.10
CA LEU A 348 -11.74 -25.78 6.58
C LEU A 348 -11.76 -27.01 5.66
N LYS A 349 -11.66 -26.82 4.34
CA LYS A 349 -11.51 -27.92 3.37
C LYS A 349 -10.19 -28.66 3.58
N ASP A 350 -9.09 -27.94 3.76
CA ASP A 350 -7.76 -28.54 3.98
C ASP A 350 -7.69 -29.37 5.27
N CYS A 351 -8.49 -29.02 6.28
CA CYS A 351 -8.65 -29.77 7.52
C CYS A 351 -9.65 -30.94 7.43
N GLY A 352 -10.27 -31.19 6.26
CA GLY A 352 -11.22 -32.30 6.05
C GLY A 352 -12.55 -32.13 6.78
N LEU A 353 -12.93 -30.89 7.13
CA LEU A 353 -14.18 -30.57 7.82
C LEU A 353 -15.34 -30.27 6.85
N PHE A 354 -15.11 -30.33 5.53
CA PHE A 354 -16.09 -30.07 4.47
C PHE A 354 -15.95 -31.01 3.28
#